data_AF-A0A1B8EHN5-F1
#
_entry.id   AF-A0A1B8EHN5-F1
#
_cell.length_a   1.000
_cell.length_b   1.000
_cell.length_c   1.000
_cell.angle_alpha   90.00
_cell.angle_beta   90.00
_cell.angle_gamma   90.00
#
_symmetry.space_group_name_H-M   'P 1'
#
loop_
_entity.id
_entity.type
_entity.pdbx_description
1 polymer ?
#
loop_
_entity_poly.entity_id
_entity_poly.type
_entity_poly.pdbx_seq_one_letter_code
_entity_poly.pdbx_strand_id
1 'polypeptide(L)'
;MHLSNFPVACLLCAVALAVPTTSLSSPTHVDSAPNPIGTVYPTSVTGTINGTIAVVPIPYSLARELIPSQYGILKKAYKSALPGFPHDMYPLIVRSILDHDVGLNGTQLIPDFQSVHIFYPFVDLLGDGYSSFVYGKYLILTGTNTAAIGGSEAYGQIAIPATFKPENNSYAFSHSSRGQEIFLNAYTNESDTAVVTTKFRPLPSVGPWPLEFYVNVTNQPIFADAVKCDQQITFFNTTLSTGANAPVGIIGDISISAPYLPSDSTFRNVFGLKLDVAFIENNLLDCPSLKGL
;
A
#
# COMPACT_ATOMS: atom_id res chain seq x y z
N MET A 1 56.61 32.82 -40.53
CA MET A 1 56.75 33.00 -39.08
C MET A 1 56.42 34.44 -38.74
N HIS A 2 55.24 34.69 -38.17
CA HIS A 2 55.01 35.71 -37.16
C HIS A 2 53.60 35.48 -36.60
N LEU A 3 53.56 35.16 -35.30
CA LEU A 3 52.36 35.01 -34.48
C LEU A 3 51.86 36.41 -34.09
N SER A 4 50.54 36.61 -34.14
CA SER A 4 49.84 37.70 -33.45
C SER A 4 48.49 37.19 -32.93
N ASN A 5 48.21 37.55 -31.69
CA ASN A 5 47.19 37.06 -30.76
C ASN A 5 45.78 37.67 -30.95
N PHE A 6 44.75 36.83 -30.72
CA PHE A 6 43.39 37.03 -30.12
C PHE A 6 42.49 38.23 -30.57
N PRO A 7 41.14 38.21 -30.37
CA PRO A 7 40.32 37.33 -29.52
C PRO A 7 39.05 36.70 -30.16
N VAL A 8 38.57 35.68 -29.46
CA VAL A 8 37.26 35.01 -29.62
C VAL A 8 36.14 36.01 -29.32
N ALA A 9 35.28 36.28 -30.30
CA ALA A 9 34.07 37.05 -30.11
C ALA A 9 32.89 36.12 -29.74
N CYS A 10 32.30 36.40 -28.57
CA CYS A 10 31.11 35.77 -28.02
C CYS A 10 29.92 35.85 -28.98
N LEU A 11 29.32 34.70 -29.30
CA LEU A 11 27.94 34.64 -29.75
C LEU A 11 27.02 34.57 -28.52
N LEU A 12 26.33 35.68 -28.25
CA LEU A 12 25.20 35.75 -27.31
C LEU A 12 23.98 35.09 -27.97
N CYS A 13 23.70 33.83 -27.66
CA CYS A 13 22.37 33.28 -27.82
C CYS A 13 21.55 33.65 -26.58
N ALA A 14 20.58 34.54 -26.76
CA ALA A 14 19.54 34.80 -25.79
C ALA A 14 18.63 33.57 -25.69
N VAL A 15 18.86 32.72 -24.68
CA VAL A 15 17.86 31.76 -24.23
C VAL A 15 16.93 32.53 -23.31
N ALA A 16 15.74 32.83 -23.81
CA ALA A 16 14.66 33.32 -22.96
C ALA A 16 14.37 32.24 -21.91
N LEU A 17 14.76 32.50 -20.66
CA LEU A 17 14.35 31.73 -19.50
C LEU A 17 12.84 31.90 -19.34
N ALA A 18 12.07 31.01 -19.96
CA ALA A 18 10.70 30.76 -19.52
C ALA A 18 10.80 30.12 -18.13
N VAL A 19 10.73 30.96 -17.09
CA VAL A 19 10.53 30.50 -15.72
C VAL A 19 9.17 29.79 -15.74
N PRO A 20 9.09 28.48 -15.48
CA PRO A 20 7.80 27.86 -15.24
C PRO A 20 7.26 28.53 -13.99
N THR A 21 6.12 29.22 -14.11
CA THR A 21 5.32 29.60 -12.95
C THR A 21 4.78 28.31 -12.34
N THR A 22 5.61 27.64 -11.53
CA THR A 22 5.14 26.62 -10.61
C THR A 22 4.25 27.34 -9.62
N SER A 23 2.95 27.18 -9.78
CA SER A 23 1.99 27.36 -8.70
C SER A 23 2.50 26.56 -7.51
N LEU A 24 3.16 27.22 -6.55
CA LEU A 24 3.47 26.63 -5.25
C LEU A 24 2.14 26.49 -4.50
N SER A 25 1.43 25.39 -4.76
CA SER A 25 0.46 24.89 -3.79
C SER A 25 1.22 24.70 -2.47
N SER A 26 0.68 25.21 -1.36
CA SER A 26 1.22 24.94 -0.03
C SER A 26 1.49 23.43 0.10
N PRO A 27 2.62 23.01 0.70
CA PRO A 27 2.89 21.59 0.91
C PRO A 27 1.68 20.96 1.59
N THR A 28 1.12 19.93 0.96
CA THR A 28 0.06 19.13 1.58
C THR A 28 0.64 18.51 2.86
N HIS A 29 -0.08 18.65 3.96
CA HIS A 29 0.36 18.14 5.25
C HIS A 29 0.39 16.60 5.22
N VAL A 30 1.58 16.03 5.34
CA VAL A 30 1.79 14.58 5.47
C VAL A 30 1.30 14.16 6.85
N ASP A 31 0.20 13.40 6.89
CA ASP A 31 -0.38 12.90 8.13
C ASP A 31 0.25 11.53 8.47
N SER A 32 1.52 11.51 8.89
CA SER A 32 2.20 10.36 9.50
C SER A 32 3.34 10.86 10.39
N ALA A 33 3.67 10.11 11.44
CA ALA A 33 4.79 10.45 12.30
C ALA A 33 6.11 9.87 11.74
N PRO A 34 7.26 10.47 12.06
CA PRO A 34 8.55 10.03 11.52
C PRO A 34 8.86 8.56 11.81
N ASN A 35 9.61 7.93 10.91
CA ASN A 35 10.02 6.53 11.03
C ASN A 35 10.90 6.28 12.29
N PRO A 36 10.40 5.56 13.31
CA PRO A 36 11.10 5.40 14.58
C PRO A 36 12.24 4.35 14.52
N ILE A 37 12.35 3.57 13.44
CA ILE A 37 13.30 2.46 13.35
C ILE A 37 14.40 2.67 12.30
N GLY A 38 14.38 3.77 11.55
CA GLY A 38 15.32 3.98 10.44
C GLY A 38 16.79 3.98 10.84
N THR A 39 17.14 4.55 12.00
CA THR A 39 18.51 4.51 12.54
C THR A 39 18.80 3.25 13.35
N VAL A 40 17.77 2.51 13.76
CA VAL A 40 17.90 1.24 14.49
C VAL A 40 18.30 0.11 13.53
N TYR A 41 17.82 0.15 12.29
CA TYR A 41 18.17 -0.79 11.22
C TYR A 41 18.89 -0.09 10.06
N PRO A 42 20.13 0.39 10.26
CA PRO A 42 20.79 1.30 9.33
C PRO A 42 21.12 0.68 7.97
N THR A 43 21.14 -0.64 7.86
CA THR A 43 21.42 -1.38 6.61
C THR A 43 20.19 -1.95 5.94
N SER A 44 18.99 -1.69 6.48
CA SER A 44 17.72 -2.19 5.93
C SER A 44 16.91 -1.05 5.35
N VAL A 45 16.14 -1.34 4.29
CA VAL A 45 15.10 -0.40 3.84
C VAL A 45 14.02 -0.38 4.93
N THR A 46 13.67 0.81 5.37
CA THR A 46 12.64 1.03 6.40
C THR A 46 11.74 2.17 6.00
N GLY A 47 10.54 2.21 6.57
CA GLY A 47 9.58 3.29 6.42
C GLY A 47 8.42 3.12 7.38
N THR A 48 7.36 3.89 7.18
CA THR A 48 6.08 3.71 7.84
C THR A 48 4.97 3.54 6.82
N ILE A 49 3.96 2.75 7.19
CA ILE A 49 2.71 2.66 6.44
C ILE A 49 1.58 3.14 7.33
N ASN A 50 0.92 4.19 6.90
CA ASN A 50 -0.14 4.82 7.65
C ASN A 50 -1.45 4.78 6.88
N GLY A 51 -2.49 4.14 7.43
CA GLY A 51 -3.79 4.09 6.77
C GLY A 51 -4.72 3.01 7.29
N THR A 52 -5.43 2.37 6.36
CA THR A 52 -6.46 1.37 6.67
C THR A 52 -6.17 0.03 6.04
N ILE A 53 -6.46 -1.04 6.78
CA ILE A 53 -6.38 -2.43 6.33
C ILE A 53 -7.74 -3.06 6.57
N ALA A 54 -8.47 -3.36 5.50
CA ALA A 54 -9.83 -3.88 5.57
C ALA A 54 -9.89 -5.33 5.10
N VAL A 55 -10.70 -6.13 5.79
CA VAL A 55 -10.94 -7.54 5.46
C VAL A 55 -12.30 -7.64 4.79
N VAL A 56 -12.28 -7.83 3.48
CA VAL A 56 -13.46 -7.92 2.61
C VAL A 56 -13.80 -9.39 2.39
N PRO A 57 -14.94 -9.89 2.92
CA PRO A 57 -15.40 -11.22 2.58
C PRO A 57 -15.88 -11.25 1.14
N ILE A 58 -15.18 -12.01 0.29
CA ILE A 58 -15.60 -12.28 -1.09
C ILE A 58 -15.97 -13.76 -1.23
N PRO A 59 -16.87 -14.12 -2.17
CA PRO A 59 -17.14 -15.53 -2.46
C PRO A 59 -15.84 -16.29 -2.76
N TYR A 60 -15.68 -17.48 -2.20
CA TYR A 60 -14.49 -18.30 -2.44
C TYR A 60 -14.29 -18.60 -3.95
N SER A 61 -15.39 -18.73 -4.70
CA SER A 61 -15.35 -18.88 -6.16
C SER A 61 -14.69 -17.68 -6.86
N LEU A 62 -14.98 -16.46 -6.40
CA LEU A 62 -14.38 -15.24 -6.94
C LEU A 62 -12.87 -15.20 -6.64
N ALA A 63 -12.46 -15.58 -5.43
CA ALA A 63 -11.04 -15.72 -5.11
C ALA A 63 -10.32 -16.72 -6.03
N ARG A 64 -10.98 -17.83 -6.39
CA ARG A 64 -10.44 -18.83 -7.33
C ARG A 64 -10.38 -18.38 -8.78
N GLU A 65 -11.23 -17.43 -9.18
CA GLU A 65 -11.16 -16.79 -10.49
C GLU A 65 -9.97 -15.82 -10.56
N LEU A 66 -9.69 -15.11 -9.46
CA LEU A 66 -8.70 -14.03 -9.40
C LEU A 66 -7.27 -14.53 -9.13
N ILE A 67 -7.11 -15.56 -8.29
CA ILE A 67 -5.81 -16.16 -7.99
C ILE A 67 -5.44 -17.14 -9.11
N PRO A 68 -4.21 -17.06 -9.67
CA PRO A 68 -3.77 -17.97 -10.72
C PRO A 68 -3.98 -19.44 -10.35
N SER A 69 -4.54 -20.21 -11.28
CA SER A 69 -5.09 -21.53 -10.99
C SER A 69 -4.06 -22.55 -10.51
N GLN A 70 -2.78 -22.35 -10.85
CA GLN A 70 -1.67 -23.17 -10.41
C GLN A 70 -1.37 -23.07 -8.91
N TYR A 71 -1.83 -22.02 -8.22
CA TYR A 71 -1.58 -21.83 -6.79
C TYR A 71 -2.76 -22.32 -5.95
N GLY A 72 -2.44 -22.94 -4.81
CA GLY A 72 -3.44 -23.36 -3.83
C GLY A 72 -3.94 -22.18 -2.99
N ILE A 73 -5.01 -22.42 -2.22
CA ILE A 73 -5.44 -21.53 -1.14
C ILE A 73 -5.44 -22.33 0.16
N LEU A 74 -4.76 -21.83 1.18
CA LEU A 74 -4.64 -22.46 2.49
C LEU A 74 -5.91 -22.23 3.33
N LYS A 75 -7.01 -22.90 2.94
CA LYS A 75 -8.34 -22.72 3.54
C LYS A 75 -8.37 -22.94 5.07
N LYS A 76 -7.56 -23.90 5.55
CA LYS A 76 -7.44 -24.18 6.98
C LYS A 76 -6.77 -23.02 7.73
N ALA A 77 -5.75 -22.40 7.14
CA ALA A 77 -4.97 -21.32 7.76
C ALA A 77 -5.84 -20.09 7.99
N TYR A 78 -6.48 -19.55 6.94
CA TYR A 78 -7.27 -18.33 7.08
C TYR A 78 -8.49 -18.51 7.97
N LYS A 79 -9.14 -19.68 7.94
CA LYS A 79 -10.27 -19.99 8.84
C LYS A 79 -9.85 -20.08 10.30
N SER A 80 -8.63 -20.57 10.56
CA SER A 80 -8.08 -20.60 11.91
C SER A 80 -7.72 -19.19 12.40
N ALA A 81 -7.23 -18.33 11.50
CA ALA A 81 -6.84 -16.97 11.82
C ALA A 81 -8.04 -15.99 11.95
N LEU A 82 -9.19 -16.33 11.34
CA LEU A 82 -10.43 -15.55 11.42
C LEU A 82 -11.59 -16.38 12.03
N PRO A 83 -11.63 -16.56 13.36
CA PRO A 83 -12.77 -17.20 14.01
C PRO A 83 -14.08 -16.48 13.68
N GLY A 84 -15.10 -17.24 13.28
CA GLY A 84 -16.40 -16.68 12.90
C GLY A 84 -16.47 -16.03 11.51
N PHE A 85 -15.42 -16.15 10.69
CA PHE A 85 -15.47 -15.70 9.30
C PHE A 85 -16.58 -16.43 8.53
N PRO A 86 -17.32 -15.74 7.63
CA PRO A 86 -18.46 -16.36 6.96
C PRO A 86 -18.09 -17.61 6.15
N HIS A 87 -19.02 -18.58 6.13
CA HIS A 87 -18.85 -19.80 5.35
C HIS A 87 -18.75 -19.50 3.85
N ASP A 88 -17.97 -20.31 3.12
CA ASP A 88 -17.68 -20.16 1.68
C ASP A 88 -17.19 -18.78 1.23
N MET A 89 -16.65 -17.99 2.16
CA MET A 89 -15.96 -16.73 1.85
C MET A 89 -14.44 -16.88 1.95
N TYR A 90 -13.76 -15.94 1.32
CA TYR A 90 -12.32 -15.72 1.34
C TYR A 90 -12.01 -14.28 1.81
N PRO A 91 -10.98 -14.07 2.64
CA PRO A 91 -10.62 -12.74 3.13
C PRO A 91 -9.75 -11.98 2.13
N LEU A 92 -10.38 -11.26 1.21
CA LEU A 92 -9.67 -10.26 0.40
C LEU A 92 -9.20 -9.13 1.33
N ILE A 93 -7.95 -8.70 1.19
CA ILE A 93 -7.41 -7.57 1.95
C ILE A 93 -7.34 -6.35 1.04
N VAL A 94 -7.96 -5.26 1.46
CA VAL A 94 -7.83 -3.96 0.82
C VAL A 94 -7.04 -3.07 1.77
N ARG A 95 -5.84 -2.67 1.36
CA ARG A 95 -4.96 -1.79 2.13
C ARG A 95 -4.87 -0.45 1.41
N SER A 96 -5.34 0.61 2.06
CA SER A 96 -5.29 1.99 1.55
C SER A 96 -4.40 2.81 2.49
N ILE A 97 -3.21 3.16 2.05
CA ILE A 97 -2.13 3.67 2.92
C ILE A 97 -1.37 4.86 2.31
N LEU A 98 -0.61 5.50 3.17
CA LEU A 98 0.45 6.46 2.89
C LEU A 98 1.76 5.77 3.32
N ASP A 99 2.64 5.55 2.36
CA ASP A 99 4.02 5.13 2.58
C ASP A 99 4.85 6.39 2.85
N HIS A 100 5.48 6.44 4.03
CA HIS A 100 6.20 7.63 4.51
C HIS A 100 7.61 7.27 5.03
N ASP A 101 8.54 8.22 4.88
CA ASP A 101 9.94 8.11 5.37
C ASP A 101 10.67 6.85 4.85
N VAL A 102 10.32 6.40 3.64
CA VAL A 102 10.90 5.19 3.04
C VAL A 102 12.33 5.46 2.60
N GLY A 103 13.28 4.73 3.17
CA GLY A 103 14.69 4.86 2.85
C GLY A 103 15.62 4.05 3.74
N LEU A 104 16.86 4.52 3.89
CA LEU A 104 17.96 3.79 4.51
C LEU A 104 18.61 4.65 5.60
N ASN A 105 18.93 4.04 6.75
CA ASN A 105 19.61 4.71 7.86
C ASN A 105 18.92 6.01 8.31
N GLY A 106 17.58 6.00 8.34
CA GLY A 106 16.76 7.18 8.70
C GLY A 106 16.78 8.33 7.69
N THR A 107 17.38 8.12 6.52
CA THR A 107 17.32 9.08 5.40
C THR A 107 16.26 8.64 4.43
N GLN A 108 15.25 9.49 4.18
CA GLN A 108 14.25 9.26 3.15
C GLN A 108 14.90 9.25 1.76
N LEU A 109 14.63 8.19 0.99
CA LEU A 109 15.14 8.03 -0.38
C LEU A 109 14.00 7.98 -1.40
N ILE A 110 12.83 7.53 -0.98
CA ILE A 110 11.61 7.51 -1.79
C ILE A 110 10.69 8.59 -1.25
N PRO A 111 10.24 9.56 -2.08
CA PRO A 111 9.25 10.54 -1.66
C PRO A 111 7.99 9.84 -1.14
N ASP A 112 7.27 10.48 -0.23
CA ASP A 112 6.01 9.92 0.27
C ASP A 112 5.03 9.66 -0.88
N PHE A 113 4.25 8.59 -0.76
CA PHE A 113 3.23 8.25 -1.75
C PHE A 113 2.06 7.53 -1.10
N GLN A 114 0.91 7.61 -1.73
CA GLN A 114 -0.27 6.85 -1.34
C GLN A 114 -0.43 5.65 -2.27
N SER A 115 -0.98 4.58 -1.71
CA SER A 115 -1.18 3.34 -2.42
C SER A 115 -2.44 2.61 -1.95
N VAL A 116 -3.07 1.90 -2.87
CA VAL A 116 -4.16 0.95 -2.64
C VAL A 116 -3.72 -0.40 -3.17
N HIS A 117 -3.66 -1.37 -2.25
CA HIS A 117 -3.37 -2.76 -2.55
C HIS A 117 -4.65 -3.60 -2.47
N ILE A 118 -4.81 -4.49 -3.44
CA ILE A 118 -5.87 -5.51 -3.46
C ILE A 118 -5.16 -6.86 -3.35
N PHE A 119 -5.15 -7.40 -2.14
CA PHE A 119 -4.32 -8.53 -1.74
C PHE A 119 -5.13 -9.78 -1.46
N TYR A 120 -4.62 -10.90 -1.94
CA TYR A 120 -5.18 -12.22 -1.75
C TYR A 120 -4.20 -13.02 -0.87
N PRO A 121 -4.40 -13.05 0.47
CA PRO A 121 -3.51 -13.73 1.41
C PRO A 121 -3.75 -15.24 1.52
N PHE A 122 -2.86 -15.97 2.20
CA PHE A 122 -2.96 -17.43 2.39
C PHE A 122 -2.93 -18.22 1.07
N VAL A 123 -2.18 -17.72 0.08
CA VAL A 123 -1.92 -18.41 -1.18
C VAL A 123 -0.77 -19.38 -0.98
N ASP A 124 -0.98 -20.62 -1.40
CA ASP A 124 0.05 -21.67 -1.39
C ASP A 124 0.86 -21.59 -2.69
N LEU A 125 1.79 -20.63 -2.72
CA LEU A 125 2.67 -20.40 -3.88
C LEU A 125 3.59 -21.60 -4.14
N LEU A 126 4.09 -22.22 -3.07
CA LEU A 126 5.08 -23.29 -3.14
C LEU A 126 4.47 -24.69 -3.30
N GLY A 127 3.15 -24.82 -3.12
CA GLY A 127 2.45 -26.11 -3.15
C GLY A 127 2.80 -27.01 -1.96
N ASP A 128 3.26 -26.43 -0.85
CA ASP A 128 3.70 -27.20 0.32
C ASP A 128 2.60 -27.37 1.38
N GLY A 129 1.46 -26.71 1.20
CA GLY A 129 0.30 -26.81 2.08
C GLY A 129 0.42 -26.06 3.40
N TYR A 130 1.45 -25.23 3.61
CA TYR A 130 1.61 -24.48 4.86
C TYR A 130 2.24 -23.08 4.74
N SER A 131 3.10 -22.81 3.76
CA SER A 131 3.73 -21.49 3.60
C SER A 131 2.74 -20.49 3.02
N SER A 132 2.44 -19.41 3.74
CA SER A 132 1.39 -18.47 3.35
C SER A 132 1.97 -17.26 2.63
N PHE A 133 1.57 -17.08 1.37
CA PHE A 133 1.94 -15.92 0.56
C PHE A 133 0.73 -15.04 0.27
N VAL A 134 0.99 -13.80 -0.12
CA VAL A 134 0.01 -12.84 -0.61
C VAL A 134 0.19 -12.67 -2.10
N TYR A 135 -0.84 -13.01 -2.87
CA TYR A 135 -0.91 -12.64 -4.28
C TYR A 135 -1.40 -11.19 -4.41
N GLY A 136 -0.66 -10.35 -5.11
CA GLY A 136 -0.97 -8.93 -5.30
C GLY A 136 -0.69 -8.48 -6.74
N LYS A 137 -1.67 -8.66 -7.63
CA LYS A 137 -1.51 -8.37 -9.07
C LYS A 137 -1.46 -6.87 -9.40
N TYR A 138 -2.36 -6.08 -8.81
CA TYR A 138 -2.51 -4.66 -9.10
C TYR A 138 -2.06 -3.84 -7.90
N LEU A 139 -1.30 -2.78 -8.17
CA LEU A 139 -0.98 -1.75 -7.19
C LEU A 139 -1.38 -0.40 -7.75
N ILE A 140 -2.35 0.25 -7.12
CA ILE A 140 -2.77 1.61 -7.48
C ILE A 140 -1.99 2.56 -6.59
N LEU A 141 -1.19 3.46 -7.15
CA LEU A 141 -0.26 4.29 -6.38
C LEU A 141 -0.02 5.66 -7.00
N THR A 142 0.53 6.59 -6.21
CA THR A 142 0.77 7.98 -6.64
C THR A 142 1.55 8.01 -7.95
N GLY A 143 0.91 8.49 -9.02
CA GLY A 143 1.41 8.38 -10.38
C GLY A 143 2.69 9.18 -10.68
N THR A 144 3.02 10.14 -9.83
CA THR A 144 4.26 10.93 -9.91
C THR A 144 5.44 10.28 -9.20
N ASN A 145 5.23 9.23 -8.40
CA ASN A 145 6.30 8.53 -7.69
C ASN A 145 6.92 7.43 -8.58
N THR A 146 7.82 7.83 -9.46
CA THR A 146 8.46 6.93 -10.44
C THR A 146 9.28 5.81 -9.79
N ALA A 147 9.85 6.06 -8.61
CA ALA A 147 10.63 5.07 -7.89
C ALA A 147 9.74 3.95 -7.31
N ALA A 148 8.60 4.30 -6.72
CA ALA A 148 7.61 3.33 -6.23
C ALA A 148 6.99 2.52 -7.39
N ILE A 149 6.69 3.18 -8.52
CA ILE A 149 6.20 2.52 -9.74
C ILE A 149 7.23 1.48 -10.21
N GLY A 150 8.47 1.90 -10.47
CA GLY A 150 9.52 0.98 -10.93
C GLY A 150 9.82 -0.15 -9.94
N GLY A 151 9.78 0.14 -8.64
CA GLY A 151 9.94 -0.87 -7.58
C GLY A 151 8.86 -1.94 -7.65
N SER A 152 7.58 -1.55 -7.76
CA SER A 152 6.47 -2.49 -7.84
C SER A 152 6.47 -3.33 -9.12
N GLU A 153 6.81 -2.74 -10.27
CA GLU A 153 6.92 -3.44 -11.55
C GLU A 153 8.05 -4.48 -11.53
N ALA A 154 9.12 -4.25 -10.76
CA ALA A 154 10.21 -5.21 -10.61
C ALA A 154 9.78 -6.53 -9.91
N TYR A 155 8.64 -6.53 -9.20
CA TYR A 155 8.00 -7.73 -8.62
C TYR A 155 6.93 -8.35 -9.52
N GLY A 156 6.78 -7.84 -10.74
CA GLY A 156 5.75 -8.28 -11.69
C GLY A 156 4.34 -7.75 -11.37
N GLN A 157 4.21 -6.79 -10.46
CA GLN A 157 2.93 -6.11 -10.24
C GLN A 157 2.60 -5.21 -11.43
N ILE A 158 1.30 -5.04 -11.69
CA ILE A 158 0.81 -4.02 -12.60
C ILE A 158 0.62 -2.75 -11.78
N ALA A 159 1.59 -1.84 -11.90
CA ALA A 159 1.53 -0.50 -11.32
C ALA A 159 0.50 0.35 -12.08
N ILE A 160 -0.40 0.99 -11.33
CA ILE A 160 -1.48 1.82 -11.87
C ILE A 160 -1.29 3.24 -11.32
N PRO A 161 -0.73 4.15 -12.13
CA PRO A 161 -0.60 5.55 -11.75
C PRO A 161 -1.95 6.18 -11.40
N ALA A 162 -2.02 6.81 -10.22
CA ALA A 162 -3.24 7.40 -9.69
C ALA A 162 -3.00 8.72 -8.96
N THR A 163 -4.07 9.47 -8.74
CA THR A 163 -4.15 10.56 -7.78
C THR A 163 -5.10 10.20 -6.64
N PHE A 164 -4.93 10.82 -5.48
CA PHE A 164 -5.66 10.47 -4.26
C PHE A 164 -6.39 11.67 -3.69
N LYS A 165 -7.57 11.41 -3.13
CA LYS A 165 -8.29 12.38 -2.29
C LYS A 165 -8.62 11.73 -0.95
N PRO A 166 -8.20 12.33 0.17
CA PRO A 166 -7.29 13.49 0.26
C PRO A 166 -5.87 13.13 -0.26
N GLU A 167 -5.09 14.14 -0.65
CA GLU A 167 -3.69 13.98 -1.05
C GLU A 167 -2.78 14.01 0.19
N ASN A 168 -1.78 13.13 0.23
CA ASN A 168 -0.79 12.97 1.32
C ASN A 168 -1.41 12.76 2.71
N ASN A 169 -2.61 12.18 2.75
CA ASN A 169 -3.33 11.96 3.99
C ASN A 169 -4.15 10.66 3.88
N SER A 170 -3.95 9.72 4.78
CA SER A 170 -4.74 8.46 4.78
C SER A 170 -5.99 8.53 5.65
N TYR A 171 -6.19 9.66 6.35
CA TYR A 171 -7.17 9.84 7.41
C TYR A 171 -7.98 11.13 7.29
N ALA A 172 -8.18 11.71 6.10
CA ALA A 172 -9.04 12.88 6.05
C ALA A 172 -10.40 12.54 6.65
N PHE A 173 -10.70 13.24 7.74
CA PHE A 173 -11.99 13.18 8.37
C PHE A 173 -12.91 14.10 7.58
N SER A 174 -13.91 13.54 6.91
CA SER A 174 -15.02 14.37 6.44
C SER A 174 -15.74 14.88 7.69
N HIS A 175 -15.89 16.21 7.83
CA HIS A 175 -16.83 16.79 8.80
C HIS A 175 -18.25 16.54 8.29
N SER A 176 -18.71 15.29 8.39
CA SER A 176 -20.10 14.97 8.10
C SER A 176 -20.97 15.32 9.31
N SER A 177 -22.23 15.67 9.06
CA SER A 177 -23.25 15.85 10.10
C SER A 177 -23.54 14.57 10.91
N ARG A 178 -22.92 13.43 10.57
CA ARG A 178 -23.08 12.12 11.20
C ARG A 178 -21.82 11.62 11.93
N GLY A 179 -20.77 12.44 12.03
CA GLY A 179 -19.52 12.11 12.72
C GLY A 179 -18.29 12.12 11.79
N GLN A 180 -17.14 11.82 12.38
CA GLN A 180 -15.85 11.74 11.69
C GLN A 180 -15.79 10.49 10.79
N GLU A 181 -15.72 10.70 9.48
CA GLU A 181 -15.59 9.63 8.49
C GLU A 181 -14.17 9.61 7.91
N ILE A 182 -13.48 8.48 8.01
CA ILE A 182 -12.18 8.23 7.39
C ILE A 182 -12.44 7.82 5.94
N PHE A 183 -11.89 8.55 4.97
CA PHE A 183 -12.06 8.18 3.57
C PHE A 183 -10.76 8.31 2.77
N LEU A 184 -10.71 7.55 1.69
CA LEU A 184 -9.67 7.63 0.66
C LEU A 184 -10.30 7.24 -0.67
N ASN A 185 -10.04 8.06 -1.68
CA ASN A 185 -10.49 7.86 -3.05
C ASN A 185 -9.28 7.86 -3.98
N ALA A 186 -9.14 6.83 -4.80
CA ALA A 186 -8.10 6.73 -5.83
C ALA A 186 -8.70 6.97 -7.21
N TYR A 187 -8.04 7.79 -8.03
CA TYR A 187 -8.48 8.17 -9.37
C TYR A 187 -7.39 7.84 -10.39
N THR A 188 -7.75 7.18 -11.48
CA THR A 188 -6.84 6.82 -12.57
C THR A 188 -7.24 7.55 -13.86
N ASN A 189 -6.27 7.83 -14.74
CA ASN A 189 -6.52 8.35 -16.10
C ASN A 189 -7.48 9.56 -16.17
N GLU A 190 -7.31 10.55 -15.28
CA GLU A 190 -8.15 11.77 -15.24
C GLU A 190 -9.67 11.50 -15.15
N SER A 191 -10.08 10.28 -14.75
CA SER A 191 -11.49 9.96 -14.52
C SER A 191 -12.05 10.80 -13.38
N ASP A 192 -13.20 11.44 -13.61
CA ASP A 192 -13.95 12.13 -12.56
C ASP A 192 -14.51 11.16 -11.49
N THR A 193 -14.54 9.86 -11.80
CA THR A 193 -14.98 8.81 -10.90
C THR A 193 -13.79 8.08 -10.31
N ALA A 194 -13.78 7.94 -8.98
CA ALA A 194 -12.77 7.18 -8.26
C ALA A 194 -12.91 5.69 -8.58
N VAL A 195 -11.79 5.04 -8.89
CA VAL A 195 -11.74 3.59 -9.18
C VAL A 195 -11.67 2.74 -7.91
N VAL A 196 -11.20 3.33 -6.81
CA VAL A 196 -11.36 2.76 -5.48
C VAL A 196 -11.84 3.86 -4.54
N THR A 197 -12.86 3.55 -3.76
CA THR A 197 -13.31 4.40 -2.65
C THR A 197 -13.37 3.58 -1.39
N THR A 198 -12.92 4.17 -0.29
CA THR A 198 -13.10 3.63 1.05
C THR A 198 -13.75 4.68 1.92
N LYS A 199 -14.70 4.25 2.75
CA LYS A 199 -15.39 5.13 3.67
C LYS A 199 -15.69 4.41 4.97
N PHE A 200 -15.01 4.80 6.04
CA PHE A 200 -15.05 4.13 7.33
C PHE A 200 -15.44 5.06 8.46
N ARG A 201 -15.97 4.45 9.52
CA ARG A 201 -16.13 5.08 10.85
C ARG A 201 -15.34 4.27 11.88
N PRO A 202 -14.77 4.94 12.90
CA PRO A 202 -14.11 4.25 14.00
C PRO A 202 -15.11 3.43 14.82
N LEU A 203 -14.60 2.35 15.42
CA LEU A 203 -15.29 1.50 16.38
C LEU A 203 -14.70 1.70 17.79
N PRO A 204 -15.49 1.44 18.85
CA PRO A 204 -14.99 1.50 20.23
C PRO A 204 -13.91 0.45 20.56
N SER A 205 -13.78 -0.60 19.75
CA SER A 205 -12.80 -1.67 19.93
C SER A 205 -12.39 -2.26 18.58
N VAL A 206 -11.21 -2.89 18.55
CA VAL A 206 -10.78 -3.71 17.41
C VAL A 206 -11.65 -4.96 17.35
N GLY A 207 -12.26 -5.20 16.19
CA GLY A 207 -13.11 -6.37 15.97
C GLY A 207 -13.89 -6.29 14.66
N PRO A 208 -14.49 -7.40 14.21
CA PRO A 208 -14.50 -8.72 14.85
C PRO A 208 -13.21 -9.54 14.64
N TRP A 209 -12.28 -9.05 13.82
CA TRP A 209 -11.04 -9.77 13.52
C TRP A 209 -9.96 -9.47 14.57
N PRO A 210 -9.27 -10.50 15.09
CA PRO A 210 -8.25 -10.32 16.12
C PRO A 210 -7.05 -9.52 15.58
N LEU A 211 -6.34 -8.80 16.45
CA LEU A 211 -5.17 -8.03 16.03
C LEU A 211 -4.08 -8.94 15.44
N GLU A 212 -3.94 -10.14 15.98
CA GLU A 212 -3.02 -11.18 15.54
C GLU A 212 -3.27 -11.60 14.08
N PHE A 213 -4.51 -11.51 13.60
CA PHE A 213 -4.80 -11.73 12.18
C PHE A 213 -4.16 -10.66 11.31
N TYR A 214 -4.27 -9.38 11.70
CA TYR A 214 -3.66 -8.28 10.95
C TYR A 214 -2.14 -8.41 10.97
N VAL A 215 -1.55 -8.71 12.13
CA VAL A 215 -0.10 -8.97 12.23
C VAL A 215 0.31 -10.11 11.32
N ASN A 216 -0.44 -11.21 11.28
CA ASN A 216 -0.13 -12.34 10.40
C ASN A 216 -0.19 -11.93 8.93
N VAL A 217 -1.31 -11.36 8.48
CA VAL A 217 -1.54 -11.11 7.06
C VAL A 217 -0.64 -10.01 6.49
N THR A 218 -0.25 -9.01 7.29
CA THR A 218 0.68 -7.95 6.85
C THR A 218 2.15 -8.36 6.85
N ASN A 219 2.48 -9.54 7.38
CA ASN A 219 3.85 -10.07 7.38
C ASN A 219 4.01 -11.30 6.46
N GLN A 220 2.97 -11.69 5.72
CA GLN A 220 3.09 -12.72 4.70
C GLN A 220 3.88 -12.16 3.49
N PRO A 221 4.81 -12.93 2.90
CA PRO A 221 5.50 -12.52 1.68
C PRO A 221 4.57 -12.22 0.52
N ILE A 222 4.87 -11.17 -0.24
CA ILE A 222 4.04 -10.68 -1.35
C ILE A 222 4.67 -11.09 -2.68
N PHE A 223 3.84 -11.54 -3.63
CA PHE A 223 4.27 -11.86 -4.99
C PHE A 223 3.19 -11.49 -6.03
N ALA A 224 3.62 -11.34 -7.29
CA ALA A 224 2.71 -11.23 -8.42
C ALA A 224 3.01 -12.26 -9.52
N ASP A 225 4.26 -12.35 -9.98
CA ASP A 225 4.67 -13.28 -11.04
C ASP A 225 5.34 -14.57 -10.53
N ALA A 226 5.56 -14.66 -9.21
CA ALA A 226 6.26 -15.74 -8.51
C ALA A 226 7.76 -15.87 -8.84
N VAL A 227 8.36 -14.89 -9.51
CA VAL A 227 9.80 -14.84 -9.77
C VAL A 227 10.52 -14.27 -8.56
N LYS A 228 10.08 -13.10 -8.10
CA LYS A 228 10.60 -12.41 -6.92
C LYS A 228 9.48 -12.15 -5.93
N CYS A 229 9.82 -12.26 -4.66
CA CYS A 229 8.94 -11.94 -3.56
C CYS A 229 9.48 -10.75 -2.79
N ASP A 230 8.54 -9.92 -2.33
CA ASP A 230 8.80 -8.91 -1.32
C ASP A 230 8.51 -9.47 0.07
N GLN A 231 9.34 -9.11 1.04
CA GLN A 231 9.10 -9.38 2.45
C GLN A 231 9.12 -8.08 3.23
N GLN A 232 7.93 -7.49 3.37
CA GLN A 232 7.67 -6.36 4.25
C GLN A 232 7.32 -6.86 5.67
N ILE A 233 8.21 -6.61 6.62
CA ILE A 233 8.04 -6.97 8.04
C ILE A 233 7.50 -5.75 8.78
N THR A 234 6.27 -5.83 9.29
CA THR A 234 5.56 -4.72 9.94
C THR A 234 5.59 -4.82 11.47
N PHE A 235 5.90 -3.70 12.14
CA PHE A 235 6.09 -3.64 13.59
C PHE A 235 4.89 -2.99 14.30
N PHE A 236 4.07 -3.82 14.95
CA PHE A 236 2.90 -3.40 15.73
C PHE A 236 3.21 -3.01 17.18
N ASN A 237 4.48 -2.97 17.56
CA ASN A 237 4.96 -2.69 18.92
C ASN A 237 5.85 -1.44 19.00
N THR A 238 5.70 -0.49 18.06
CA THR A 238 6.46 0.77 18.07
C THR A 238 5.64 1.92 18.66
N THR A 239 6.24 3.09 18.79
CA THR A 239 5.54 4.32 19.17
C THR A 239 4.42 4.71 18.22
N LEU A 240 4.44 4.23 16.96
CA LEU A 240 3.40 4.48 15.97
C LEU A 240 2.12 3.66 16.20
N SER A 241 2.22 2.55 16.94
CA SER A 241 1.16 1.54 17.01
C SER A 241 0.85 1.10 18.45
N THR A 242 1.26 1.88 19.46
CA THR A 242 1.06 1.55 20.88
C THR A 242 0.54 2.75 21.67
N GLY A 243 0.00 2.50 22.86
CA GLY A 243 -0.50 3.56 23.76
C GLY A 243 -1.61 4.38 23.09
N ALA A 244 -1.43 5.69 23.02
CA ALA A 244 -2.39 6.60 22.36
C ALA A 244 -2.50 6.37 20.83
N ASN A 245 -1.50 5.73 20.22
CA ASN A 245 -1.48 5.40 18.79
C ASN A 245 -1.85 3.93 18.53
N ALA A 246 -2.43 3.24 19.52
CA ALA A 246 -2.85 1.87 19.34
C ALA A 246 -3.84 1.72 18.16
N PRO A 247 -3.82 0.56 17.45
CA PRO A 247 -4.71 0.33 16.32
C PRO A 247 -6.20 0.54 16.66
N VAL A 248 -6.92 1.18 15.74
CA VAL A 248 -8.34 1.51 15.92
C VAL A 248 -9.18 0.65 14.99
N GLY A 249 -10.14 -0.09 15.54
CA GLY A 249 -11.11 -0.84 14.74
C GLY A 249 -11.95 0.11 13.89
N ILE A 250 -12.26 -0.29 12.66
CA ILE A 250 -13.09 0.48 11.72
C ILE A 250 -14.15 -0.40 11.07
N ILE A 251 -15.25 0.22 10.65
CA ILE A 251 -16.29 -0.40 9.82
C ILE A 251 -16.77 0.57 8.75
N GLY A 252 -17.08 0.07 7.56
CA GLY A 252 -17.55 0.93 6.49
C GLY A 252 -17.72 0.24 5.15
N ASP A 253 -17.68 1.03 4.10
CA ASP A 253 -17.95 0.59 2.74
C ASP A 253 -16.70 0.77 1.87
N ILE A 254 -16.52 -0.15 0.93
CA ILE A 254 -15.45 -0.13 -0.07
C ILE A 254 -16.07 -0.35 -1.45
N SER A 255 -15.72 0.49 -2.41
CA SER A 255 -16.03 0.25 -3.83
C SER A 255 -14.75 0.08 -4.62
N ILE A 256 -14.73 -0.90 -5.53
CA ILE A 256 -13.61 -1.18 -6.44
C ILE A 256 -14.19 -1.35 -7.84
N SER A 257 -13.68 -0.60 -8.79
CA SER A 257 -14.05 -0.70 -10.21
C SER A 257 -13.35 -1.84 -10.93
N ALA A 258 -13.94 -2.31 -12.02
CA ALA A 258 -13.22 -3.10 -13.02
C ALA A 258 -12.04 -2.28 -13.61
N PRO A 259 -10.94 -2.92 -14.02
CA PRO A 259 -10.71 -4.36 -14.09
C PRO A 259 -10.01 -4.95 -12.84
N TYR A 260 -9.92 -4.20 -11.73
CA TYR A 260 -9.22 -4.66 -10.52
C TYR A 260 -9.95 -5.82 -9.82
N LEU A 261 -11.27 -5.86 -10.02
CA LEU A 261 -12.13 -7.04 -9.89
C LEU A 261 -12.83 -7.29 -11.23
N PRO A 262 -13.43 -8.48 -11.46
CA PRO A 262 -14.07 -8.81 -12.75
C PRO A 262 -15.23 -7.87 -13.12
N SER A 263 -15.85 -7.26 -12.11
CA SER A 263 -16.91 -6.27 -12.27
C SER A 263 -16.82 -5.20 -11.17
N ASP A 264 -17.38 -4.03 -11.42
CA ASP A 264 -17.59 -3.01 -10.40
C ASP A 264 -18.29 -3.62 -9.17
N SER A 265 -17.65 -3.49 -8.02
CA SER A 265 -18.07 -4.15 -6.80
C SER A 265 -18.13 -3.16 -5.66
N THR A 266 -19.18 -3.25 -4.84
CA THR A 266 -19.31 -2.48 -3.61
C THR A 266 -19.57 -3.42 -2.44
N PHE A 267 -18.70 -3.35 -1.45
CA PHE A 267 -18.74 -4.12 -0.22
C PHE A 267 -19.18 -3.21 0.90
N ARG A 268 -20.20 -3.63 1.65
CA ARG A 268 -20.79 -2.84 2.75
C ARG A 268 -20.49 -3.48 4.09
N ASN A 269 -20.41 -2.65 5.13
CA ASN A 269 -20.14 -3.11 6.50
C ASN A 269 -18.86 -3.97 6.61
N VAL A 270 -17.84 -3.61 5.85
CA VAL A 270 -16.52 -4.19 5.89
C VAL A 270 -15.80 -3.74 7.15
N PHE A 271 -15.21 -4.68 7.87
CA PHE A 271 -14.42 -4.41 9.07
C PHE A 271 -12.93 -4.35 8.75
N GLY A 272 -12.22 -3.52 9.50
CA GLY A 272 -10.79 -3.33 9.30
C GLY A 272 -10.10 -2.70 10.50
N LEU A 273 -8.88 -2.24 10.24
CA LEU A 273 -8.00 -1.58 11.18
C LEU A 273 -7.51 -0.25 10.59
N LYS A 274 -7.56 0.82 11.37
CA LYS A 274 -6.81 2.06 11.16
C LYS A 274 -5.54 2.00 12.01
N LEU A 275 -4.38 2.19 11.40
CA LEU A 275 -3.09 2.15 12.09
C LEU A 275 -1.96 2.83 11.32
N ASP A 276 -0.94 3.26 12.07
CA ASP A 276 0.38 3.60 11.56
C ASP A 276 1.38 2.54 12.09
N VAL A 277 2.18 1.94 11.22
CA VAL A 277 3.21 0.96 11.61
C VAL A 277 4.50 1.19 10.85
N ALA A 278 5.62 1.02 11.56
CA ALA A 278 6.92 0.97 10.92
C ALA A 278 7.13 -0.38 10.23
N PHE A 279 7.98 -0.42 9.20
CA PHE A 279 8.35 -1.66 8.53
C PHE A 279 9.84 -1.74 8.17
N ILE A 280 10.32 -2.97 8.01
CA ILE A 280 11.54 -3.32 7.28
C ILE A 280 11.12 -3.99 5.97
N GLU A 281 11.81 -3.69 4.87
CA GLU A 281 11.53 -4.30 3.57
C GLU A 281 12.76 -5.02 3.03
N ASN A 282 12.63 -6.35 2.88
CA ASN A 282 13.64 -7.18 2.23
C ASN A 282 13.23 -7.42 0.78
N ASN A 283 13.97 -6.78 -0.12
CA ASN A 283 13.60 -6.64 -1.50
C ASN A 283 14.15 -7.77 -2.40
N LEU A 284 13.42 -8.09 -3.49
CA LEU A 284 13.83 -8.98 -4.59
C LEU A 284 14.31 -10.38 -4.14
N LEU A 285 13.65 -10.95 -3.14
CA LEU A 285 13.99 -12.28 -2.62
C LEU A 285 13.48 -13.38 -3.55
N ASP A 286 14.21 -14.50 -3.57
CA ASP A 286 13.70 -15.70 -4.22
C ASP A 286 12.53 -16.26 -3.40
N CYS A 287 11.34 -16.37 -3.98
CA CYS A 287 10.15 -16.83 -3.25
C CYS A 287 10.34 -18.14 -2.46
N PRO A 288 11.05 -19.18 -2.97
CA PRO A 288 11.33 -20.40 -2.20
C PRO A 288 12.16 -20.18 -0.92
N SER A 289 12.94 -19.09 -0.82
CA SER A 289 13.71 -18.77 0.38
C SER A 289 12.85 -18.33 1.56
N LEU A 290 11.57 -17.99 1.31
CA LEU A 290 10.60 -17.50 2.28
C LEU A 290 9.67 -18.61 2.81
N LYS A 291 10.02 -19.87 2.57
CA LYS A 291 9.27 -21.03 3.02
C LYS A 291 9.10 -21.03 4.55
N GLY A 292 7.87 -21.28 5.01
CA GLY A 292 7.53 -21.41 6.42
C GLY A 292 7.38 -20.11 7.20
N LEU A 293 7.39 -18.97 6.52
CA LEU A 293 6.97 -17.68 7.06
C LEU A 293 5.44 -17.55 7.05
#